data_AF-A0A913X9B7-F1
#
_entry.id   AF-A0A913X9B7-F1
#
_cell.length_a   1.000
_cell.length_b   1.000
_cell.length_c   1.000
_cell.angle_alpha   90.00
_cell.angle_beta   90.00
_cell.angle_gamma   90.00
#
_symmetry.space_group_name_H-M   'P 1'
#
loop_
_entity.id
_entity.type
_entity.pdbx_description
1 polymer ?
#
loop_
_entity_poly.entity_id
_entity_poly.type
_entity_poly.pdbx_seq_one_letter_code
_entity_poly.pdbx_strand_id
1 'polypeptide(L)'
;MASKLDEEMFESSESDDSDTELQKAFMRGELKVGLNRPAFVPRAQRPSINNVEGIKQKLEHITKNLDWIETMDVIFDGGEEEKEEENNNTTEVHDDFKREMRFYKQAQHAVTTAIPRLHSLGVKTNRPEDYFAEMVKTDEHMQRVRAKLLSKQQGIERSDKMKKLREMKKFGKKVQQDVLQKRQKEKKEMIESVKKYRKGNKQAAPEFMKDDDFDINTEKEKKKSQGKSNKRKAKDKKFGHGGKKRGLKHNTKSSSADVSSFNSRKHSKAPRLNQPGKKRKAQRPGKSRRKKMKK
;
A
#
# COMPACT_ATOMS: atom_id res chain seq x y z
N MET A 1 1.40 -96.86 53.70
CA MET A 1 1.97 -97.90 52.82
C MET A 1 0.93 -98.17 51.75
N ALA A 2 1.08 -97.53 50.59
CA ALA A 2 1.65 -98.10 49.35
C ALA A 2 0.53 -98.80 48.56
N SER A 3 0.28 -98.62 47.27
CA SER A 3 0.94 -98.03 46.09
C SER A 3 -0.07 -98.25 44.95
N LYS A 4 -0.22 -97.45 43.88
CA LYS A 4 0.49 -97.57 42.57
C LYS A 4 -0.44 -96.86 41.56
N LEU A 5 -0.14 -95.65 41.07
CA LEU A 5 0.43 -95.33 39.74
C LEU A 5 0.04 -96.23 38.55
N ASP A 6 -0.54 -95.53 37.57
CA ASP A 6 -0.53 -95.66 36.10
C ASP A 6 -1.39 -96.70 35.37
N GLU A 7 -2.36 -96.20 34.59
CA GLU A 7 -2.56 -96.63 33.20
C GLU A 7 -3.16 -95.47 32.38
N GLU A 8 -2.39 -95.03 31.38
CA GLU A 8 -2.81 -94.08 30.36
C GLU A 8 -3.88 -94.70 29.45
N MET A 9 -5.00 -93.99 29.25
CA MET A 9 -5.86 -94.19 28.11
C MET A 9 -6.04 -92.87 27.37
N PHE A 10 -5.23 -92.70 26.34
CA PHE A 10 -5.40 -91.71 25.29
C PHE A 10 -6.71 -92.01 24.55
N GLU A 11 -7.73 -91.16 24.73
CA GLU A 11 -8.90 -91.14 23.84
C GLU A 11 -9.05 -89.72 23.27
N SER A 12 -8.68 -89.65 22.00
CA SER A 12 -8.72 -88.50 21.12
C SER A 12 -10.17 -88.10 20.81
N SER A 13 -10.60 -86.89 21.19
CA SER A 13 -11.26 -85.90 20.29
C SER A 13 -11.96 -84.82 21.11
N GLU A 14 -11.29 -83.68 21.30
CA GLU A 14 -11.90 -82.46 21.84
C GLU A 14 -11.46 -81.23 21.01
N SER A 15 -11.21 -81.46 19.72
CA SER A 15 -10.79 -80.46 18.74
C SER A 15 -11.83 -80.22 17.62
N ASP A 16 -12.90 -81.03 17.55
CA ASP A 16 -13.94 -80.91 16.51
C ASP A 16 -15.03 -79.89 16.84
N ASP A 17 -15.16 -79.46 18.10
CA ASP A 17 -16.23 -78.52 18.48
C ASP A 17 -16.01 -77.11 17.91
N SER A 18 -14.75 -76.65 17.79
CA SER A 18 -14.48 -75.31 17.27
C SER A 18 -14.81 -75.16 15.77
N ASP A 19 -14.56 -76.19 14.97
CA ASP A 19 -14.82 -76.13 13.53
C ASP A 19 -16.30 -76.35 13.22
N THR A 20 -16.96 -77.24 13.98
CA THR A 20 -18.41 -77.42 13.87
C THR A 20 -19.20 -76.18 14.33
N GLU A 21 -18.72 -75.46 15.35
CA GLU A 21 -19.28 -74.18 15.76
C GLU A 21 -19.11 -73.08 14.70
N LEU A 22 -17.94 -73.02 14.06
CA LEU A 22 -17.68 -72.10 12.95
C LEU A 22 -18.61 -72.38 11.76
N GLN A 23 -18.82 -73.66 11.42
CA GLN A 23 -19.78 -74.05 10.39
C GLN A 23 -21.22 -73.66 10.75
N LYS A 24 -21.65 -73.88 12.00
CA LYS A 24 -22.98 -73.47 12.49
C LYS A 24 -23.15 -71.95 12.46
N ALA A 25 -22.12 -71.18 12.83
CA ALA A 25 -22.15 -69.71 12.79
C ALA A 25 -22.14 -69.16 11.35
N PHE A 26 -21.47 -69.84 10.43
CA PHE A 26 -21.53 -69.54 9.00
C PHE A 26 -22.91 -69.84 8.40
N MET A 27 -23.51 -70.99 8.73
CA MET A 27 -24.88 -71.33 8.32
C MET A 27 -25.92 -70.37 8.90
N ARG A 28 -25.72 -69.86 10.13
CA ARG A 28 -26.54 -68.79 10.73
C ARG A 28 -26.33 -67.40 10.10
N GLY A 29 -25.32 -67.24 9.23
CA GLY A 29 -24.99 -65.98 8.56
C GLY A 29 -24.28 -64.95 9.45
N GLU A 30 -23.82 -65.34 10.64
CA GLU A 30 -23.04 -64.49 11.55
C GLU A 30 -21.60 -64.28 11.05
N LEU A 31 -21.08 -65.26 10.30
CA LEU A 31 -19.77 -65.23 9.66
C LEU A 31 -19.93 -65.16 8.14
N LYS A 32 -19.13 -64.30 7.49
CA LYS A 32 -19.02 -64.23 6.02
C LYS A 32 -17.74 -64.90 5.56
N VAL A 33 -17.69 -65.34 4.30
CA VAL A 33 -16.47 -65.88 3.68
C VAL A 33 -15.44 -64.75 3.58
N GLY A 34 -14.37 -64.83 4.38
CA GLY A 34 -13.32 -63.81 4.47
C GLY A 34 -13.03 -63.37 5.91
N LEU A 35 -12.25 -62.29 6.05
CA LEU A 35 -11.89 -61.77 7.38
C LEU A 35 -13.08 -61.04 8.03
N ASN A 36 -13.76 -61.70 8.97
CA ASN A 36 -14.84 -61.11 9.75
C ASN A 36 -14.28 -60.06 10.71
N ARG A 37 -14.47 -58.78 10.39
CA ARG A 37 -14.19 -57.68 11.31
C ARG A 37 -15.44 -57.44 12.17
N PRO A 38 -15.30 -57.22 13.49
CA PRO A 38 -16.43 -56.85 14.32
C PRO A 38 -17.12 -55.63 13.69
N ALA A 39 -18.44 -55.68 13.55
CA ALA A 39 -19.21 -54.56 13.01
C ALA A 39 -18.83 -53.30 13.78
N PHE A 40 -18.50 -52.22 13.07
CA PHE A 40 -18.20 -50.94 13.69
C PHE A 40 -19.43 -50.49 14.46
N VAL A 41 -19.42 -50.68 15.78
CA VAL A 41 -20.43 -50.12 16.67
C VAL A 41 -20.07 -48.63 16.80
N PRO A 42 -20.84 -47.70 16.21
CA PRO A 42 -20.59 -46.29 16.44
C PRO A 42 -20.65 -46.09 17.96
N ARG A 43 -19.59 -45.52 18.55
CA ARG A 43 -19.65 -45.13 19.97
C ARG A 43 -20.92 -44.33 20.15
N ALA A 44 -21.84 -44.81 20.98
CA ALA A 44 -23.03 -44.07 21.33
C ALA A 44 -22.59 -42.66 21.73
N GLN A 45 -23.10 -41.64 21.03
CA GLN A 45 -22.76 -40.26 21.35
C GLN A 45 -23.22 -40.05 22.80
N ARG A 46 -22.25 -39.82 23.69
CA ARG A 46 -22.57 -39.57 25.09
C ARG A 46 -23.43 -38.30 25.16
N PRO A 47 -24.49 -38.27 25.98
CA PRO A 47 -25.28 -37.07 26.15
C PRO A 47 -24.38 -35.93 26.64
N SER A 48 -24.58 -34.72 26.12
CA SER A 48 -23.87 -33.52 26.58
C SER A 48 -24.38 -33.15 27.97
N ILE A 49 -23.69 -33.60 29.01
CA ILE A 49 -23.99 -33.29 30.41
C ILE A 49 -23.24 -32.01 30.79
N ASN A 50 -23.96 -30.95 31.14
CA ASN A 50 -23.37 -29.72 31.69
C ASN A 50 -23.19 -29.87 33.20
N ASN A 51 -22.02 -30.37 33.63
CA ASN A 51 -21.68 -30.48 35.05
C ASN A 51 -21.11 -29.15 35.58
N VAL A 52 -22.00 -28.26 36.02
CA VAL A 52 -21.65 -26.93 36.54
C VAL A 52 -20.79 -27.01 37.81
N GLU A 53 -21.08 -27.97 38.70
CA GLU A 53 -20.34 -28.13 39.96
C GLU A 53 -18.89 -28.57 39.72
N GLY A 54 -18.69 -29.53 38.83
CA GLY A 54 -17.35 -29.98 38.45
C GLY A 54 -16.53 -28.88 37.77
N ILE A 55 -17.16 -28.02 36.96
CA ILE A 55 -16.50 -26.87 36.34
C ILE A 55 -16.05 -25.86 37.41
N LYS A 56 -16.90 -25.54 38.40
CA LYS A 56 -16.56 -24.64 39.51
C LYS A 56 -15.41 -25.19 40.35
N GLN A 57 -15.45 -26.47 40.73
CA GLN A 57 -14.37 -27.11 41.46
C GLN A 57 -13.03 -27.07 40.70
N LYS A 58 -13.08 -27.27 39.38
CA LYS A 58 -11.88 -27.16 38.53
C LYS A 58 -11.38 -25.73 38.37
N LEU A 59 -12.30 -24.75 38.29
CA LEU A 59 -11.95 -23.34 38.27
C LEU A 59 -11.18 -22.99 39.53
N GLU A 60 -11.72 -23.30 40.71
CA GLU A 60 -11.07 -23.03 42.01
C GLU A 60 -9.68 -23.67 42.11
N HIS A 61 -9.53 -24.91 41.60
CA HIS A 61 -8.25 -25.60 41.58
C HIS A 61 -7.22 -24.94 40.63
N ILE A 62 -7.65 -24.32 39.53
CA ILE A 62 -6.76 -23.70 38.53
C ILE A 62 -6.46 -22.24 38.87
N THR A 63 -7.40 -21.54 39.53
CA THR A 63 -7.25 -20.13 39.86
C THR A 63 -6.07 -19.91 40.80
N LYS A 64 -5.20 -18.99 40.40
CA LYS A 64 -4.07 -18.52 41.20
C LYS A 64 -4.35 -17.09 41.65
N ASN A 65 -4.13 -16.81 42.92
CA ASN A 65 -4.21 -15.46 43.47
C ASN A 65 -2.86 -14.76 43.23
N LEU A 66 -2.72 -14.13 42.08
CA LEU A 66 -1.52 -13.37 41.69
C LEU A 66 -1.85 -11.88 41.63
N ASP A 67 -0.84 -11.05 41.82
CA ASP A 67 -0.98 -9.60 41.61
C ASP A 67 -1.29 -9.33 40.14
N TRP A 68 -2.09 -8.28 39.91
CA TRP A 68 -2.54 -7.94 38.56
C TRP A 68 -1.39 -7.65 37.57
N ILE A 69 -0.22 -7.26 38.05
CA ILE A 69 0.96 -7.05 37.20
C ILE A 69 1.47 -8.35 36.55
N GLU A 70 1.20 -9.52 37.15
CA GLU A 70 1.62 -10.81 36.61
C GLU A 70 0.63 -11.35 35.58
N THR A 71 -0.66 -11.01 35.72
CA THR A 71 -1.72 -11.44 34.81
C THR A 71 -1.92 -10.45 33.66
N MET A 72 -1.85 -9.15 33.95
CA MET A 72 -2.12 -8.02 33.05
C MET A 72 -3.42 -8.20 32.24
N ASP A 73 -4.40 -8.86 32.84
CA ASP A 73 -5.67 -9.19 32.23
C ASP A 73 -6.66 -8.03 32.37
N VAL A 74 -7.40 -7.76 31.30
CA VAL A 74 -8.47 -6.77 31.31
C VAL A 74 -9.70 -7.41 30.70
N ILE A 75 -10.77 -7.41 31.47
CA ILE A 75 -12.07 -7.92 31.05
C ILE A 75 -12.85 -6.74 30.44
N PHE A 76 -13.48 -6.98 29.30
CA PHE A 76 -14.36 -6.04 28.63
C PHE A 76 -15.77 -6.60 28.67
N ASP A 77 -16.66 -5.96 29.42
CA ASP A 77 -18.02 -6.45 29.71
C ASP A 77 -19.06 -6.06 28.64
N GLY A 78 -18.60 -5.61 27.47
CA GLY A 78 -19.44 -5.03 26.41
C GLY A 78 -19.94 -3.64 26.80
N GLY A 79 -19.71 -2.65 25.94
CA GLY A 79 -20.19 -1.28 26.18
C GLY A 79 -21.73 -1.22 26.21
N GLU A 80 -22.31 -0.20 26.84
CA GLU A 80 -23.78 0.00 26.85
C GLU A 80 -24.36 0.05 25.42
N GLU A 81 -23.64 0.65 24.48
CA GLU A 81 -23.99 0.72 23.05
C GLU A 81 -24.06 -0.68 22.37
N GLU A 82 -23.32 -1.67 22.86
CA GLU A 82 -23.26 -3.01 22.26
C GLU A 82 -24.40 -3.91 22.73
N LYS A 83 -24.86 -3.73 23.97
CA LYS A 83 -25.98 -4.48 24.55
C LYS A 83 -27.31 -4.16 23.86
N GLU A 84 -27.46 -2.96 23.31
CA GLU A 84 -28.65 -2.56 22.55
C GLU A 84 -28.66 -3.12 21.10
N GLU A 85 -27.49 -3.26 20.47
CA GLU A 85 -27.36 -3.82 19.11
C GLU A 85 -27.52 -5.35 19.07
N GLU A 86 -27.04 -6.07 20.11
CA GLU A 86 -27.09 -7.54 20.17
C GLU A 86 -28.52 -8.11 20.17
N ASN A 87 -29.49 -7.37 20.70
CA ASN A 87 -30.89 -7.82 20.75
C ASN A 87 -31.59 -7.82 19.39
N ASN A 88 -31.02 -7.15 18.37
CA ASN A 88 -31.72 -6.88 17.11
C ASN A 88 -31.13 -7.55 15.86
N ASN A 89 -29.89 -8.06 15.88
CA ASN A 89 -29.18 -8.38 14.63
C ASN A 89 -28.41 -9.71 14.61
N THR A 90 -29.10 -10.80 14.24
CA THR A 90 -28.45 -12.06 13.82
C THR A 90 -27.72 -11.94 12.47
N THR A 91 -28.03 -10.91 11.67
CA THR A 91 -27.43 -10.65 10.35
C THR A 91 -26.07 -9.95 10.41
N GLU A 92 -25.69 -9.36 11.54
CA GLU A 92 -24.42 -8.60 11.70
C GLU A 92 -23.19 -9.46 11.91
N VAL A 93 -23.33 -10.72 12.35
CA VAL A 93 -22.20 -11.59 12.68
C VAL A 93 -21.31 -11.89 11.45
N HIS A 94 -21.90 -11.84 10.26
CA HIS A 94 -21.21 -12.11 9.00
C HIS A 94 -20.60 -10.86 8.34
N ASP A 95 -20.90 -9.65 8.84
CA ASP A 95 -20.25 -8.43 8.39
C ASP A 95 -18.86 -8.30 9.04
N ASP A 96 -17.84 -8.66 8.27
CA ASP A 96 -16.46 -8.65 8.71
C ASP A 96 -15.99 -7.25 9.13
N PHE A 97 -16.45 -6.18 8.46
CA PHE A 97 -16.01 -4.83 8.79
C PHE A 97 -16.52 -4.39 10.17
N LYS A 98 -17.79 -4.66 10.46
CA LYS A 98 -18.37 -4.41 11.79
C LYS A 98 -17.71 -5.26 12.86
N ARG A 99 -17.47 -6.54 12.58
CA ARG A 99 -16.82 -7.46 13.51
C ARG A 99 -15.38 -7.03 13.82
N GLU A 100 -14.59 -6.68 12.82
CA GLU A 100 -13.22 -6.16 13.02
C GLU A 100 -13.23 -4.84 13.81
N MET A 101 -14.22 -3.97 13.56
CA MET A 101 -14.39 -2.75 14.36
C MET A 101 -14.69 -3.05 15.83
N ARG A 102 -15.50 -4.07 16.13
CA ARG A 102 -15.77 -4.51 17.51
C ARG A 102 -14.51 -5.03 18.19
N PHE A 103 -13.73 -5.90 17.52
CA PHE A 103 -12.44 -6.36 18.05
C PHE A 103 -11.46 -5.22 18.30
N TYR A 104 -11.43 -4.23 17.39
CA TYR A 104 -10.61 -3.04 17.56
C TYR A 104 -11.03 -2.21 18.79
N LYS A 105 -12.33 -1.97 18.98
CA LYS A 105 -12.87 -1.24 20.15
C LYS A 105 -12.56 -1.98 21.46
N GLN A 106 -12.75 -3.29 21.49
CA GLN A 106 -12.43 -4.13 22.65
C GLN A 106 -10.94 -4.01 23.03
N ALA A 107 -10.04 -4.10 22.04
CA ALA A 107 -8.61 -3.93 22.26
C ALA A 107 -8.26 -2.51 22.73
N GLN A 108 -8.88 -1.48 22.14
CA GLN A 108 -8.69 -0.09 22.53
C GLN A 108 -9.12 0.16 23.98
N HIS A 109 -10.26 -0.39 24.39
CA HIS A 109 -10.73 -0.31 25.78
C HIS A 109 -9.71 -0.94 26.72
N ALA A 110 -9.28 -2.17 26.45
CA ALA A 110 -8.29 -2.87 27.27
C ALA A 110 -7.00 -2.05 27.45
N VAL A 111 -6.48 -1.45 26.38
CA VAL A 111 -5.30 -0.58 26.43
C VAL A 111 -5.55 0.68 27.27
N THR A 112 -6.71 1.30 27.10
CA THR A 112 -7.09 2.53 27.82
C THR A 112 -7.22 2.28 29.32
N THR A 113 -7.70 1.10 29.72
CA THR A 113 -7.79 0.69 31.13
C THR A 113 -6.44 0.26 31.69
N ALA A 114 -5.63 -0.49 30.92
CA ALA A 114 -4.38 -1.06 31.41
C ALA A 114 -3.26 -0.02 31.56
N ILE A 115 -3.10 0.92 30.61
CA ILE A 115 -2.00 1.89 30.62
C ILE A 115 -1.96 2.72 31.92
N PRO A 116 -3.05 3.35 32.38
CA PRO A 116 -3.05 4.11 33.63
C PRO A 116 -2.69 3.26 34.84
N ARG A 117 -3.18 2.02 34.90
CA ARG A 117 -2.84 1.07 35.98
C ARG A 117 -1.35 0.75 35.97
N LEU A 118 -0.75 0.50 34.81
CA LEU A 118 0.69 0.28 34.68
C LEU A 118 1.51 1.52 35.10
N HIS A 119 1.05 2.72 34.74
CA HIS A 119 1.69 3.96 35.16
C HIS A 119 1.61 4.18 36.67
N SER A 120 0.48 3.84 37.32
CA SER A 120 0.37 3.89 38.79
C SER A 120 1.33 2.94 39.51
N LEU A 121 1.71 1.83 38.86
CA LEU A 121 2.72 0.89 39.34
C LEU A 121 4.15 1.30 38.97
N GLY A 122 4.34 2.44 38.29
CA GLY A 122 5.65 2.94 37.86
C GLY A 122 6.27 2.21 36.66
N VAL A 123 5.49 1.41 35.93
CA VAL A 123 5.97 0.65 34.77
C VAL A 123 5.97 1.53 33.51
N LYS A 124 7.12 1.56 32.81
CA LYS A 124 7.26 2.28 31.53
C LYS A 124 6.65 1.47 30.39
N THR A 125 5.61 2.00 29.74
CA THR A 125 4.87 1.29 28.69
C THR A 125 5.35 1.60 27.26
N ASN A 126 5.92 2.79 27.02
CA ASN A 126 6.33 3.22 25.69
C ASN A 126 7.68 2.62 25.31
N ARG A 127 7.76 2.01 24.12
CA ARG A 127 9.01 1.53 23.54
C ARG A 127 9.81 2.71 22.96
N PRO A 128 11.04 2.98 23.44
CA PRO A 128 11.91 4.00 22.84
C PRO A 128 12.33 3.64 21.42
N GLU A 129 12.52 4.65 20.56
CA GLU A 129 12.95 4.45 19.17
C GLU A 129 14.38 3.89 19.06
N ASP A 130 15.23 4.21 20.03
CA ASP A 130 16.63 3.78 20.10
C ASP A 130 16.83 2.40 20.75
N TYR A 131 15.73 1.72 21.11
CA TYR A 131 15.79 0.38 21.71
C TYR A 131 15.64 -0.72 20.63
N PHE A 132 16.78 -1.19 20.12
CA PHE A 132 16.89 -2.24 19.12
C PHE A 132 16.92 -3.63 19.77
N ALA A 133 15.75 -4.25 19.90
CA ALA A 133 15.58 -5.65 20.28
C ALA A 133 14.94 -6.44 19.13
N GLU A 134 15.01 -7.76 19.20
CA GLU A 134 14.36 -8.64 18.23
C GLU A 134 12.84 -8.41 18.23
N MET A 135 12.28 -8.25 17.03
CA MET A 135 10.85 -8.00 16.82
C MET A 135 10.21 -9.25 16.22
N VAL A 136 8.91 -9.45 16.47
CA VAL A 136 8.13 -10.59 15.92
C VAL A 136 8.25 -10.71 14.39
N LYS A 137 8.43 -9.59 13.68
CA LYS A 137 8.65 -9.56 12.23
C LYS A 137 9.99 -8.91 11.92
N THR A 138 10.72 -9.49 10.97
CA THR A 138 12.00 -8.95 10.50
C THR A 138 11.82 -7.64 9.74
N ASP A 139 12.84 -6.78 9.77
CA ASP A 139 12.84 -5.50 9.04
C ASP A 139 12.70 -5.70 7.54
N GLU A 140 13.32 -6.73 6.98
CA GLU A 140 13.17 -7.07 5.56
C GLU A 140 11.70 -7.38 5.19
N HIS A 141 10.98 -8.08 6.07
CA HIS A 141 9.54 -8.29 5.88
C HIS A 141 8.77 -6.97 5.89
N MET A 142 9.05 -6.08 6.86
CA MET A 142 8.37 -4.79 6.97
C MET A 142 8.70 -3.84 5.81
N GLN A 143 9.92 -3.88 5.26
CA GLN A 143 10.27 -3.15 4.04
C GLN A 143 9.43 -3.60 2.84
N ARG A 144 9.20 -4.91 2.69
CA ARG A 144 8.31 -5.43 1.62
C ARG A 144 6.86 -4.97 1.80
N VAL A 145 6.36 -4.93 3.03
CA VAL A 145 5.01 -4.39 3.34
C VAL A 145 4.92 -2.91 2.98
N ARG A 146 5.89 -2.08 3.42
CA ARG A 146 5.96 -0.65 3.09
C ARG A 146 6.00 -0.40 1.58
N ALA A 147 6.81 -1.17 0.85
CA ALA A 147 6.89 -1.07 -0.61
C ALA A 147 5.53 -1.34 -1.28
N LYS A 148 4.76 -2.33 -0.80
CA LYS A 148 3.40 -2.60 -1.30
C LYS A 148 2.42 -1.47 -0.99
N LEU A 149 2.47 -0.91 0.21
CA LEU A 149 1.62 0.24 0.59
C LEU A 149 1.90 1.46 -0.28
N LEU A 150 3.19 1.82 -0.46
CA LEU A 150 3.60 2.91 -1.34
C LEU A 150 3.17 2.65 -2.79
N SER A 151 3.30 1.42 -3.29
CA SER A 151 2.84 1.07 -4.64
C SER A 151 1.32 1.24 -4.79
N LYS A 152 0.52 0.87 -3.79
CA LYS A 152 -0.94 1.07 -3.81
C LYS A 152 -1.29 2.56 -3.80
N GLN A 153 -0.68 3.34 -2.92
CA GLN A 153 -0.88 4.79 -2.84
C GLN A 153 -0.53 5.48 -4.16
N GLN A 154 0.62 5.17 -4.75
CA GLN A 154 1.00 5.68 -6.06
C GLN A 154 0.03 5.24 -7.17
N GLY A 155 -0.54 4.04 -7.09
CA GLY A 155 -1.58 3.57 -8.01
C GLY A 155 -2.83 4.43 -7.96
N ILE A 156 -3.32 4.71 -6.76
CA ILE A 156 -4.49 5.57 -6.51
C ILE A 156 -4.21 6.98 -7.02
N GLU A 157 -3.11 7.60 -6.61
CA GLU A 157 -2.74 8.95 -7.05
C GLU A 157 -2.60 9.07 -8.56
N ARG A 158 -1.99 8.06 -9.22
CA ARG A 158 -1.88 8.05 -10.68
C ARG A 158 -3.26 7.99 -11.31
N SER A 159 -4.17 7.17 -10.78
CA SER A 159 -5.53 7.06 -11.30
C SER A 159 -6.29 8.39 -11.16
N ASP A 160 -6.15 9.08 -10.03
CA ASP A 160 -6.79 10.38 -9.79
C ASP A 160 -6.19 11.48 -10.65
N LYS A 161 -4.85 11.52 -10.79
CA LYS A 161 -4.15 12.41 -11.73
C LYS A 161 -4.64 12.18 -13.17
N MET A 162 -4.87 10.92 -13.55
CA MET A 162 -5.38 10.58 -14.88
C MET A 162 -6.85 10.99 -15.08
N LYS A 163 -7.72 10.85 -14.06
CA LYS A 163 -9.10 11.36 -14.09
C LYS A 163 -9.11 12.88 -14.28
N LYS A 164 -8.34 13.61 -13.46
CA LYS A 164 -8.18 15.08 -13.58
C LYS A 164 -7.66 15.49 -14.96
N LEU A 165 -6.66 14.80 -15.49
CA LEU A 165 -6.14 15.07 -16.84
C LEU A 165 -7.18 14.81 -17.94
N ARG A 166 -8.05 13.79 -17.79
CA ARG A 166 -9.14 13.53 -18.75
C ARG A 166 -10.17 14.64 -18.71
N GLU A 167 -10.57 15.09 -17.53
CA GLU A 167 -11.51 16.21 -17.35
C GLU A 167 -10.97 17.51 -17.94
N MET A 168 -9.70 17.84 -17.62
CA MET A 168 -9.03 19.02 -18.18
C MET A 168 -8.93 18.97 -19.70
N LYS A 169 -8.73 17.78 -20.29
CA LYS A 169 -8.75 17.61 -21.75
C LYS A 169 -10.15 17.75 -22.34
N LYS A 170 -11.17 17.18 -21.67
CA LYS A 170 -12.58 17.24 -22.09
C LYS A 170 -13.09 18.69 -22.13
N PHE A 171 -12.80 19.46 -21.09
CA PHE A 171 -13.26 20.85 -20.98
C PHE A 171 -12.24 21.87 -21.50
N GLY A 172 -11.04 21.45 -21.91
CA GLY A 172 -9.95 22.35 -22.29
C GLY A 172 -10.32 23.37 -23.38
N LYS A 173 -11.06 22.95 -24.42
CA LYS A 173 -11.51 23.87 -25.48
C LYS A 173 -12.54 24.88 -24.97
N LYS A 174 -13.51 24.43 -24.17
CA LYS A 174 -14.53 25.30 -23.57
C LYS A 174 -13.89 26.31 -22.63
N VAL A 175 -12.99 25.86 -21.76
CA VAL A 175 -12.23 26.73 -20.85
C VAL A 175 -11.40 27.75 -21.63
N GLN A 176 -10.75 27.37 -22.73
CA GLN A 176 -10.02 28.33 -23.57
C GLN A 176 -10.94 29.41 -24.18
N GLN A 177 -12.11 29.02 -24.68
CA GLN A 177 -13.10 29.95 -25.22
C GLN A 177 -13.65 30.88 -24.12
N ASP A 178 -14.04 30.32 -22.97
CA ASP A 178 -14.56 31.08 -21.83
C ASP A 178 -13.51 32.08 -21.31
N VAL A 179 -12.23 31.69 -21.23
CA VAL A 179 -11.14 32.59 -20.83
C VAL A 179 -10.93 33.72 -21.85
N LEU A 180 -11.03 33.43 -23.15
CA LEU A 180 -10.94 34.46 -24.18
C LEU A 180 -12.14 35.42 -24.11
N GLN A 181 -13.35 34.91 -23.94
CA GLN A 181 -14.56 35.71 -23.79
C GLN A 181 -14.51 36.59 -22.53
N LYS A 182 -14.10 36.04 -21.39
CA LYS A 182 -13.88 36.80 -20.14
C LYS A 182 -12.87 37.93 -20.35
N ARG A 183 -11.70 37.64 -20.94
CA ARG A 183 -10.70 38.67 -21.26
C ARG A 183 -11.22 39.73 -22.22
N GLN A 184 -12.03 39.37 -23.20
CA GLN A 184 -12.64 40.36 -24.10
C GLN A 184 -13.68 41.22 -23.38
N LYS A 185 -14.49 40.62 -22.50
CA LYS A 185 -15.48 41.31 -21.68
C LYS A 185 -14.80 42.29 -20.71
N GLU A 186 -13.79 41.84 -19.97
CA GLU A 186 -12.95 42.67 -19.09
C GLU A 186 -12.30 43.84 -19.86
N LYS A 187 -11.75 43.58 -21.06
CA LYS A 187 -11.21 44.66 -21.91
C LYS A 187 -12.28 45.65 -22.35
N LYS A 188 -13.49 45.18 -22.69
CA LYS A 188 -14.59 46.04 -23.09
C LYS A 188 -15.06 46.90 -21.92
N GLU A 189 -15.25 46.31 -20.74
CA GLU A 189 -15.59 47.00 -19.50
C GLU A 189 -14.52 48.03 -19.10
N MET A 190 -13.24 47.70 -19.28
CA MET A 190 -12.12 48.63 -19.08
C MET A 190 -12.14 49.79 -20.08
N ILE A 191 -12.39 49.53 -21.36
CA ILE A 191 -12.50 50.61 -22.36
C ILE A 191 -13.73 51.49 -22.09
N GLU A 192 -14.84 50.90 -21.66
CA GLU A 192 -16.07 51.62 -21.32
C GLU A 192 -15.88 52.50 -20.08
N SER A 193 -15.23 52.01 -19.02
CA SER A 193 -14.88 52.82 -17.84
C SER A 193 -13.95 53.97 -18.22
N VAL A 194 -12.91 53.74 -19.02
CA VAL A 194 -12.03 54.82 -19.53
C VAL A 194 -12.79 55.84 -20.38
N LYS A 195 -13.71 55.40 -21.25
CA LYS A 195 -14.56 56.32 -22.05
C LYS A 195 -15.50 57.13 -21.16
N LYS A 196 -16.11 56.53 -20.13
CA LYS A 196 -16.98 57.21 -19.16
C LYS A 196 -16.19 58.25 -18.34
N TYR A 197 -14.99 57.90 -17.91
CA TYR A 197 -14.06 58.80 -17.24
C TYR A 197 -13.64 59.98 -18.13
N ARG A 198 -13.24 59.71 -19.39
CA ARG A 198 -12.90 60.76 -20.38
C ARG A 198 -14.07 61.71 -20.67
N LYS A 199 -15.32 61.23 -20.59
CA LYS A 199 -16.53 62.05 -20.75
C LYS A 199 -16.91 62.85 -19.50
N GLY A 200 -16.06 62.88 -18.47
CA GLY A 200 -16.21 63.74 -17.29
C GLY A 200 -16.88 63.09 -16.07
N ASN A 201 -17.25 61.80 -16.15
CA ASN A 201 -17.84 61.11 -15.01
C ASN A 201 -16.75 60.53 -14.09
N LYS A 202 -16.25 61.35 -13.14
CA LYS A 202 -15.13 61.01 -12.23
C LYS A 202 -15.40 59.80 -11.34
N GLN A 203 -16.67 59.47 -11.06
CA GLN A 203 -17.05 58.30 -10.25
C GLN A 203 -16.85 56.96 -10.98
N ALA A 204 -16.77 56.97 -12.32
CA ALA A 204 -16.56 55.80 -13.16
C ALA A 204 -15.07 55.55 -13.48
N ALA A 205 -14.15 56.08 -12.67
CA ALA A 205 -12.73 55.85 -12.82
C ALA A 205 -12.42 54.34 -12.83
N PRO A 206 -11.61 53.84 -13.78
CA PRO A 206 -11.18 52.45 -13.78
C PRO A 206 -10.46 52.12 -12.47
N GLU A 207 -10.60 50.89 -12.00
CA GLU A 207 -10.16 50.43 -10.67
C GLU A 207 -8.67 50.73 -10.39
N PHE A 208 -7.81 50.68 -11.41
CA PHE A 208 -6.39 51.04 -11.32
C PHE A 208 -6.14 52.54 -11.01
N MET A 209 -7.06 53.45 -11.37
CA MET A 209 -6.92 54.90 -11.13
C MET A 209 -7.58 55.37 -9.83
N LYS A 210 -8.25 54.48 -9.10
CA LYS A 210 -8.84 54.83 -7.80
C LYS A 210 -7.81 54.85 -6.66
N ASP A 211 -6.63 54.26 -6.87
CA ASP A 211 -5.56 54.17 -5.88
C ASP A 211 -4.37 55.12 -6.15
N ASP A 212 -4.42 55.93 -7.22
CA ASP A 212 -3.34 56.85 -7.62
C ASP A 212 -3.56 58.28 -7.08
N ASP A 213 -3.84 58.41 -5.78
CA ASP A 213 -3.59 59.66 -5.03
C ASP A 213 -2.08 59.78 -4.68
N PHE A 214 -1.20 59.53 -5.65
CA PHE A 214 0.23 59.86 -5.54
C PHE A 214 0.49 61.16 -6.31
N ASP A 215 0.63 62.24 -5.55
CA ASP A 215 0.95 63.58 -6.00
C ASP A 215 2.33 63.60 -6.68
N ILE A 216 2.37 63.57 -8.02
CA ILE A 216 3.62 63.67 -8.79
C ILE A 216 4.04 65.14 -8.79
N ASN A 217 4.84 65.50 -7.79
CA ASN A 217 5.65 66.71 -7.80
C ASN A 217 6.73 66.56 -8.90
N THR A 218 6.70 67.45 -9.89
CA THR A 218 7.61 67.42 -11.04
C THR A 218 9.02 67.88 -10.66
N GLU A 219 9.85 67.00 -10.14
CA GLU A 219 11.30 67.16 -10.17
C GLU A 219 11.89 66.23 -11.25
N LYS A 220 12.47 66.84 -12.28
CA LYS A 220 13.07 66.15 -13.43
C LYS A 220 14.38 65.48 -13.04
N GLU A 221 14.32 64.29 -12.46
CA GLU A 221 15.48 63.41 -12.42
C GLU A 221 15.63 62.62 -13.73
N LYS A 222 16.72 62.89 -14.46
CA LYS A 222 17.15 62.12 -15.62
C LYS A 222 17.49 60.69 -15.18
N LYS A 223 16.55 59.75 -15.31
CA LYS A 223 16.81 58.32 -15.15
C LYS A 223 17.81 57.85 -16.21
N LYS A 224 19.04 57.52 -15.75
CA LYS A 224 20.06 56.84 -16.55
C LYS A 224 19.48 55.52 -17.08
N SER A 225 19.52 55.34 -18.40
CA SER A 225 19.10 54.09 -19.04
C SER A 225 20.00 52.95 -18.57
N GLN A 226 19.41 51.96 -17.89
CA GLN A 226 20.13 50.72 -17.61
C GLN A 226 20.53 50.07 -18.94
N GLY A 227 21.84 49.90 -19.14
CA GLY A 227 22.38 49.26 -20.34
C GLY A 227 21.83 47.85 -20.54
N LYS A 228 21.71 47.42 -21.80
CA LYS A 228 21.20 46.09 -22.17
C LYS A 228 21.95 44.98 -21.41
N SER A 229 21.19 44.07 -20.79
CA SER A 229 21.68 42.85 -20.11
C SER A 229 22.76 42.11 -20.92
N ASN A 230 23.78 41.57 -20.25
CA ASN A 230 24.83 40.76 -20.88
C ASN A 230 24.26 39.58 -21.69
N LYS A 231 23.12 39.02 -21.27
CA LYS A 231 22.41 37.96 -22.02
C LYS A 231 21.86 38.48 -23.36
N ARG A 232 21.44 39.75 -23.41
CA ARG A 232 21.00 40.41 -24.64
C ARG A 232 22.19 40.79 -25.52
N LYS A 233 23.30 41.29 -24.94
CA LYS A 233 24.56 41.53 -25.68
C LYS A 233 25.09 40.26 -26.35
N ALA A 234 25.07 39.12 -25.66
CA ALA A 234 25.50 37.84 -26.24
C ALA A 234 24.56 37.34 -27.36
N LYS A 235 23.25 37.54 -27.21
CA LYS A 235 22.27 37.20 -28.26
C LYS A 235 22.36 38.13 -29.46
N ASP A 236 22.62 39.41 -29.24
CA ASP A 236 22.82 40.39 -30.31
C ASP A 236 24.12 40.10 -31.07
N LYS A 237 25.20 39.68 -30.39
CA LYS A 237 26.42 39.17 -31.06
C LYS A 237 26.16 37.89 -31.87
N LYS A 238 25.44 36.93 -31.29
CA LYS A 238 25.22 35.62 -31.92
C LYS A 238 24.21 35.66 -33.06
N PHE A 239 23.22 36.55 -32.98
CA PHE A 239 22.08 36.52 -33.89
C PHE A 239 21.66 37.88 -34.46
N GLY A 240 22.41 38.95 -34.20
CA GLY A 240 22.06 40.30 -34.63
C GLY A 240 20.97 40.96 -33.78
N HIS A 241 20.84 42.28 -33.93
CA HIS A 241 19.90 43.11 -33.19
C HIS A 241 18.48 42.97 -33.75
N GLY A 242 17.71 41.98 -33.27
CA GLY A 242 16.23 42.01 -33.28
C GLY A 242 15.49 42.16 -34.63
N GLY A 243 16.11 41.92 -35.79
CA GLY A 243 15.49 41.99 -37.11
C GLY A 243 15.06 40.64 -37.71
N LYS A 244 14.34 40.66 -38.85
CA LYS A 244 13.90 39.46 -39.59
C LYS A 244 15.10 38.58 -39.98
N LYS A 245 15.25 37.42 -39.31
CA LYS A 245 16.34 36.44 -39.55
C LYS A 245 16.05 35.47 -40.70
N ARG A 246 15.48 35.96 -41.80
CA ARG A 246 15.31 35.14 -43.01
C ARG A 246 16.68 35.06 -43.70
N GLY A 247 17.22 33.86 -43.87
CA GLY A 247 18.48 33.65 -44.59
C GLY A 247 19.65 33.12 -43.75
N LEU A 248 19.70 33.44 -42.45
CA LEU A 248 20.81 33.08 -41.53
C LEU A 248 20.92 31.59 -41.20
N LYS A 249 19.98 30.75 -41.68
CA LYS A 249 20.01 29.29 -41.54
C LYS A 249 20.51 28.57 -42.81
N HIS A 250 20.87 29.30 -43.86
CA HIS A 250 21.49 28.69 -45.04
C HIS A 250 22.99 28.58 -44.84
N ASN A 251 23.55 27.41 -45.15
CA ASN A 251 25.00 27.24 -45.23
C ASN A 251 25.53 28.12 -46.37
N THR A 252 26.48 29.00 -46.06
CA THR A 252 27.32 29.64 -47.07
C THR A 252 28.33 28.62 -47.61
N LYS A 253 28.84 28.82 -48.82
CA LYS A 253 29.87 27.95 -49.44
C LYS A 253 31.10 27.75 -48.52
N SER A 254 31.44 28.75 -47.71
CA SER A 254 32.47 28.68 -46.68
C SER A 254 32.04 27.85 -45.46
N SER A 255 30.78 27.96 -45.01
CA SER A 255 30.24 27.20 -43.88
C SER A 255 30.01 25.71 -44.19
N SER A 256 29.85 25.33 -45.45
CA SER A 256 29.73 23.91 -45.84
C SER A 256 31.07 23.19 -45.92
N ALA A 257 32.19 23.92 -46.06
CA ALA A 257 33.53 23.35 -46.19
C ALA A 257 34.32 23.33 -44.88
N ASP A 258 33.83 24.00 -43.82
CA ASP A 258 34.53 24.09 -42.54
C ASP A 258 34.30 22.84 -41.67
N VAL A 259 35.27 21.93 -41.70
CA VAL A 259 35.34 20.71 -40.87
C VAL A 259 36.21 20.89 -39.62
N SER A 260 36.69 22.10 -39.31
CA SER A 260 37.60 22.35 -38.18
C SER A 260 36.98 22.03 -36.81
N SER A 261 35.64 22.09 -36.72
CA SER A 261 34.90 21.70 -35.51
C SER A 261 34.70 20.19 -35.34
N PHE A 262 35.00 19.38 -36.37
CA PHE A 262 34.86 17.93 -36.35
C PHE A 262 36.05 17.27 -35.65
N ASN A 263 35.89 16.97 -34.36
CA ASN A 263 36.89 16.22 -33.60
C ASN A 263 36.70 14.71 -33.80
N SER A 264 37.52 14.11 -34.67
CA SER A 264 37.51 12.67 -34.96
C SER A 264 37.68 11.81 -33.71
N ARG A 265 38.41 12.26 -32.67
CA ARG A 265 38.62 11.51 -31.43
C ARG A 265 37.36 11.36 -30.57
N LYS A 266 36.37 12.26 -30.70
CA LYS A 266 35.10 12.18 -29.97
C LYS A 266 34.03 11.40 -30.71
N HIS A 267 34.11 11.32 -32.04
CA HIS A 267 33.03 10.80 -32.88
C HIS A 267 33.39 9.53 -33.68
N SER A 268 34.66 9.11 -33.71
CA SER A 268 35.03 7.80 -34.26
C SER A 268 34.73 6.67 -33.28
N LYS A 269 34.06 5.60 -33.75
CA LYS A 269 33.90 4.31 -33.04
C LYS A 269 35.12 3.38 -33.20
N ALA A 270 36.29 3.91 -33.52
CA ALA A 270 37.50 3.11 -33.62
C ALA A 270 38.01 2.78 -32.20
N PRO A 271 38.20 1.50 -31.84
CA PRO A 271 38.74 1.13 -30.54
C PRO A 271 40.22 1.53 -30.50
N ARG A 272 40.62 2.26 -29.46
CA ARG A 272 42.04 2.49 -29.17
C ARG A 272 42.65 1.17 -28.71
N LEU A 273 43.59 0.65 -29.48
CA LEU A 273 44.56 -0.32 -29.00
C LEU A 273 45.49 0.42 -28.03
N ASN A 274 45.76 -0.18 -26.88
CA ASN A 274 46.69 0.27 -25.82
C ASN A 274 46.09 1.15 -24.70
N GLN A 275 45.42 0.49 -23.74
CA GLN A 275 45.68 0.68 -22.31
C GLN A 275 45.12 -0.51 -21.49
N PRO A 276 45.91 -1.15 -20.61
CA PRO A 276 45.45 -2.23 -19.77
C PRO A 276 44.76 -1.67 -18.53
N GLY A 277 43.60 -2.22 -18.17
CA GLY A 277 43.00 -1.97 -16.85
C GLY A 277 41.66 -1.23 -16.85
N LYS A 278 40.60 -1.86 -17.38
CA LYS A 278 39.26 -1.92 -16.75
C LYS A 278 38.31 -2.72 -17.64
N LYS A 279 38.07 -3.99 -17.27
CA LYS A 279 36.99 -4.82 -17.85
C LYS A 279 35.64 -4.17 -17.52
N ARG A 280 35.10 -3.36 -18.44
CA ARG A 280 33.71 -2.90 -18.35
C ARG A 280 32.79 -4.09 -18.65
N LYS A 281 31.93 -4.46 -17.69
CA LYS A 281 30.92 -5.52 -17.84
C LYS A 281 30.14 -5.32 -19.14
N ALA A 282 29.99 -6.40 -19.93
CA ALA A 282 29.31 -6.39 -21.21
C ALA A 282 27.84 -5.94 -21.04
N GLN A 283 27.54 -4.70 -21.44
CA GLN A 283 26.16 -4.24 -21.51
C GLN A 283 25.44 -4.97 -22.64
N ARG A 284 24.36 -5.68 -22.29
CA ARG A 284 23.55 -6.43 -23.24
C ARG A 284 23.01 -5.47 -24.31
N PRO A 285 23.15 -5.78 -25.62
CA PRO A 285 22.69 -4.91 -26.69
C PRO A 285 21.17 -4.67 -26.61
N GLY A 286 20.75 -3.48 -27.04
CA GLY A 286 19.34 -3.07 -27.04
C GLY A 286 18.42 -3.97 -27.87
N LYS A 287 17.12 -3.93 -27.57
CA LYS A 287 16.09 -4.85 -28.10
C LYS A 287 16.05 -4.93 -29.63
N SER A 288 16.30 -3.82 -30.33
CA SER A 288 16.37 -3.74 -31.80
C SER A 288 17.60 -4.47 -32.37
N ARG A 289 18.77 -4.34 -31.74
CA ARG A 289 20.00 -5.06 -32.15
C ARG A 289 19.88 -6.56 -31.92
N ARG A 290 19.20 -6.99 -30.85
CA ARG A 290 18.96 -8.42 -30.60
C ARG A 290 18.08 -9.07 -31.67
N LYS A 291 17.07 -8.35 -32.18
CA LYS A 291 16.24 -8.84 -33.29
C LYS A 291 17.05 -8.98 -34.59
N LYS A 292 18.03 -8.11 -34.84
CA LYS A 292 18.89 -8.18 -36.03
C LYS A 292 19.93 -9.31 -35.97
N MET A 293 20.41 -9.67 -34.78
CA MET A 293 21.38 -10.77 -34.61
C MET A 293 20.73 -12.17 -34.62
N LYS A 294 19.40 -12.25 -34.69
CA LYS A 294 18.63 -13.50 -34.80
C LYS A 294 18.32 -13.89 -36.25
N LYS A 295 18.96 -13.24 -37.22
CA LYS A 295 18.86 -13.55 -38.64
C LYS A 295 20.21 -14.02 -39.15
#